data_AF-A0A6N8X4Q0-F1
#
_entry.id   AF-A0A6N8X4Q0-F1
#
_cell.length_a   1.000
_cell.length_b   1.000
_cell.length_c   1.000
_cell.angle_alpha   90.00
_cell.angle_beta   90.00
_cell.angle_gamma   90.00
#
_symmetry.space_group_name_H-M   'P 1'
#
loop_
_entity.id
_entity.type
_entity.pdbx_description
1 polymer ?
#
loop_
_entity_poly.entity_id
_entity_poly.type
_entity_poly.pdbx_seq_one_letter_code
_entity_poly.pdbx_strand_id
1 'polypeptide(L)'
;MVPPVKSFLAPNPGPITLEGTRTYVVGEDPAAVIDPGPRIESHISAVAGAVGRAAEVVILLTHAHDDHAAAAARLAHRTGASVHGPGGDHDLTDGQVIRTSLGDLAAISTPGHARRHFCFHHPATASIFVGDLILGDGDTTCIG
;
A
#
# COMPACT_ATOMS: atom_id res chain seq x y z
N MET A 1 2.55 18.10 7.45
CA MET A 1 1.14 17.93 7.02
C MET A 1 1.05 16.57 6.36
N VAL A 2 0.11 15.70 6.76
CA VAL A 2 -0.11 14.41 6.08
C VAL A 2 -0.64 14.72 4.66
N PRO A 3 -0.13 14.07 3.60
CA PRO A 3 -0.62 14.32 2.25
C PRO A 3 -2.13 14.05 2.18
N PRO A 4 -2.89 14.75 1.33
CA PRO A 4 -4.31 14.45 1.10
C PRO A 4 -4.44 13.13 0.35
N VAL A 5 -4.17 12.02 1.05
CA VAL A 5 -4.33 10.65 0.58
C VAL A 5 -5.66 10.11 1.06
N LYS A 6 -6.33 9.33 0.21
CA LYS A 6 -7.56 8.65 0.60
C LYS A 6 -7.15 7.37 1.32
N SER A 7 -7.61 7.17 2.56
CA SER A 7 -7.36 5.94 3.32
C SER A 7 -8.63 5.11 3.47
N PHE A 8 -8.50 3.80 3.30
CA PHE A 8 -9.58 2.82 3.43
C PHE A 8 -9.19 1.80 4.48
N LEU A 9 -10.05 1.58 5.47
CA LEU A 9 -9.87 0.53 6.46
C LEU A 9 -10.65 -0.71 5.99
N ALA A 10 -9.94 -1.81 5.75
CA ALA A 10 -10.57 -3.06 5.41
C ALA A 10 -11.35 -3.60 6.63
N PRO A 11 -12.53 -4.23 6.44
CA PRO A 11 -13.32 -4.77 7.54
C PRO A 11 -12.79 -6.14 7.98
N ASN A 12 -11.52 -6.18 8.40
CA ASN A 12 -10.79 -7.37 8.87
C ASN A 12 -10.11 -7.14 10.23
N PRO A 13 -10.81 -6.65 11.27
CA PRO A 13 -10.20 -6.45 12.57
C PRO A 13 -9.74 -7.78 13.18
N GLY A 14 -8.67 -7.75 13.96
CA GLY A 14 -8.11 -8.95 14.57
C GLY A 14 -6.83 -8.69 15.37
N PRO A 15 -6.27 -9.73 16.01
CA PRO A 15 -5.09 -9.58 16.87
C PRO A 15 -3.84 -9.03 16.16
N ILE A 16 -3.74 -9.26 14.84
CA ILE A 16 -2.60 -8.83 14.01
C ILE A 16 -2.94 -7.54 13.27
N THR A 17 -4.16 -7.44 12.74
CA THR A 17 -4.62 -6.33 11.89
C THR A 17 -5.22 -5.16 12.66
N LEU A 18 -5.32 -5.25 13.99
CA LEU A 18 -5.91 -4.25 14.87
C LEU A 18 -7.35 -3.92 14.46
N GLU A 19 -7.64 -2.67 14.10
CA GLU A 19 -8.94 -2.23 13.58
C GLU A 19 -9.21 -2.73 12.15
N GLY A 20 -8.17 -3.15 11.44
CA GLY A 20 -8.20 -3.60 10.06
C GLY A 20 -6.97 -3.12 9.26
N THR A 21 -6.70 -3.76 8.12
CA THR A 21 -5.61 -3.35 7.24
C THR A 21 -5.96 -2.02 6.56
N ARG A 22 -4.99 -1.11 6.50
CA ARG A 22 -5.19 0.23 5.92
C ARG A 22 -4.61 0.30 4.51
N THR A 23 -5.48 0.50 3.54
CA THR A 23 -5.12 0.77 2.14
C THR A 23 -5.07 2.28 1.92
N TYR A 24 -4.10 2.75 1.13
CA TYR A 24 -4.00 4.15 0.74
C TYR A 24 -4.10 4.33 -0.78
N VAL A 25 -4.75 5.39 -1.22
CA VAL A 25 -4.74 5.85 -2.61
C VAL A 25 -4.07 7.22 -2.66
N VAL A 26 -2.99 7.30 -3.44
CA VAL A 26 -2.15 8.49 -3.62
C VAL A 26 -2.27 8.98 -5.05
N GLY A 27 -2.71 10.23 -5.24
CA GLY A 27 -2.96 10.79 -6.58
C GLY A 27 -4.33 10.43 -7.15
N GLU A 28 -4.53 10.90 -8.38
CA GLU A 28 -5.76 10.74 -9.15
C GLU A 28 -5.46 10.20 -10.56
N ASP A 29 -4.49 10.78 -11.28
CA ASP A 29 -3.99 10.28 -12.56
C ASP A 29 -2.62 10.93 -12.88
N PRO A 30 -1.49 10.22 -12.72
CA PRO A 30 -1.37 8.83 -12.27
C PRO A 30 -1.76 8.64 -10.79
N ALA A 31 -2.28 7.46 -10.46
CA ALA A 31 -2.64 7.06 -9.10
C ALA A 31 -1.86 5.83 -8.62
N ALA A 32 -1.52 5.80 -7.34
CA ALA A 32 -0.94 4.63 -6.67
C ALA A 32 -1.85 4.12 -5.56
N VAL A 33 -2.03 2.80 -5.48
CA VAL A 33 -2.70 2.12 -4.37
C VAL A 33 -1.65 1.40 -3.54
N ILE A 34 -1.50 1.72 -2.27
CA ILE A 34 -0.56 1.05 -1.36
C ILE A 34 -1.36 0.05 -0.51
N ASP A 35 -0.94 -1.22 -0.56
CA ASP A 35 -1.50 -2.38 0.14
C ASP A 35 -3.01 -2.53 -0.09
N PRO A 36 -3.45 -3.21 -1.17
CA PRO A 36 -4.86 -3.30 -1.57
C PRO A 36 -5.77 -4.05 -0.58
N GLY A 37 -5.19 -4.68 0.45
CA GLY A 37 -5.91 -5.30 1.53
C GLY A 37 -6.23 -6.79 1.31
N PRO A 38 -7.02 -7.39 2.21
CA PRO A 38 -7.49 -8.76 2.07
C PRO A 38 -8.50 -8.87 0.93
N ARG A 39 -8.80 -10.10 0.49
CA ARG A 39 -9.80 -10.38 -0.56
C ARG A 39 -11.25 -10.20 -0.06
N ILE A 40 -11.61 -8.95 0.23
CA ILE A 40 -12.94 -8.53 0.67
C ILE A 40 -13.55 -7.61 -0.39
N GLU A 41 -14.59 -8.06 -1.08
CA GLU A 41 -15.14 -7.36 -2.25
C GLU A 41 -15.70 -5.96 -1.95
N SER A 42 -16.21 -5.70 -0.74
CA SER A 42 -16.66 -4.36 -0.33
C SER A 42 -15.49 -3.37 -0.23
N HIS A 43 -14.37 -3.81 0.34
CA HIS A 43 -13.13 -3.03 0.42
C HIS A 43 -12.54 -2.78 -0.97
N ILE A 44 -12.41 -3.83 -1.78
CA ILE A 44 -11.93 -3.74 -3.17
C ILE A 44 -12.79 -2.76 -3.97
N SER A 45 -14.11 -2.78 -3.77
CA SER A 45 -15.03 -1.86 -4.45
C SER A 45 -14.87 -0.41 -4.01
N ALA A 46 -14.64 -0.17 -2.72
CA ALA A 46 -14.37 1.17 -2.22
C ALA A 46 -13.06 1.73 -2.79
N VAL A 47 -11.98 0.93 -2.77
CA VAL A 47 -10.68 1.32 -3.31
C VAL A 47 -10.75 1.55 -4.82
N ALA A 48 -11.37 0.63 -5.58
CA ALA A 48 -11.55 0.79 -7.03
C ALA A 48 -12.38 2.04 -7.38
N GLY A 49 -13.42 2.34 -6.59
CA GLY A 49 -14.22 3.56 -6.77
C GLY A 49 -13.41 4.83 -6.50
N ALA A 50 -12.46 4.78 -5.57
CA ALA A 50 -11.59 5.91 -5.24
C ALA A 50 -10.50 6.18 -6.28
N VAL A 51 -10.00 5.11 -6.93
CA VAL A 51 -9.13 5.17 -8.11
C VAL A 51 -9.91 5.72 -9.31
N GLY A 52 -11.19 5.35 -9.46
CA GLY A 52 -12.07 5.92 -10.47
C GLY A 52 -11.66 5.49 -11.89
N ARG A 53 -11.40 6.48 -12.76
CA ARG A 53 -11.09 6.28 -14.19
C ARG A 53 -9.67 6.71 -14.57
N ALA A 54 -8.76 6.75 -13.59
CA ALA A 54 -7.34 7.04 -13.80
C ALA A 54 -6.79 6.23 -14.99
N ALA A 55 -6.08 6.88 -15.90
CA ALA A 55 -5.46 6.20 -17.04
C ALA A 55 -4.23 5.40 -16.60
N GLU A 56 -3.48 5.93 -15.63
CA GLU A 56 -2.29 5.29 -15.08
C GLU A 56 -2.50 4.93 -13.60
N VAL A 57 -2.49 3.63 -13.30
CA VAL A 57 -2.64 3.11 -11.94
C VAL A 57 -1.56 2.08 -11.65
N VAL A 58 -0.97 2.18 -10.47
CA VAL A 58 -0.04 1.17 -9.94
C VAL A 58 -0.49 0.71 -8.56
N ILE A 59 -0.46 -0.60 -8.31
CA ILE A 59 -0.63 -1.17 -6.99
C ILE A 59 0.75 -1.45 -6.42
N LEU A 60 1.03 -0.93 -5.23
CA LEU A 60 2.29 -1.06 -4.52
C LEU A 60 2.09 -1.95 -3.29
N LEU A 61 2.85 -3.03 -3.20
CA LEU A 61 2.84 -3.94 -2.05
C LEU A 61 4.03 -3.61 -1.14
N THR A 62 3.74 -3.31 0.12
CA THR A 62 4.79 -3.23 1.15
C THR A 62 5.40 -4.61 1.36
N HIS A 63 4.57 -5.66 1.43
CA HIS A 63 4.98 -7.05 1.56
C HIS A 63 3.87 -8.02 1.11
N ALA A 64 4.13 -9.34 1.18
CA ALA A 64 3.27 -10.38 0.59
C ALA A 64 2.26 -11.03 1.57
N HIS A 65 2.08 -10.52 2.80
CA HIS A 65 1.06 -11.10 3.68
C HIS A 65 -0.34 -10.88 3.10
N ASP A 66 -1.23 -11.84 3.34
CA ASP A 66 -2.53 -11.91 2.68
C ASP A 66 -3.43 -10.72 3.01
N ASP A 67 -3.34 -10.19 4.22
CA ASP A 67 -4.11 -9.04 4.65
C ASP A 67 -3.66 -7.74 3.96
N HIS A 68 -2.46 -7.68 3.39
CA HIS A 68 -1.99 -6.58 2.54
C HIS A 68 -2.18 -6.86 1.04
N ALA A 69 -1.88 -8.07 0.57
CA ALA A 69 -1.67 -8.37 -0.84
C ALA A 69 -2.79 -9.17 -1.51
N ALA A 70 -3.66 -9.87 -0.78
CA ALA A 70 -4.57 -10.86 -1.38
C ALA A 70 -5.61 -10.26 -2.36
N ALA A 71 -5.89 -8.95 -2.25
CA ALA A 71 -6.74 -8.21 -3.18
C ALA A 71 -6.04 -7.75 -4.46
N ALA A 72 -4.70 -7.79 -4.56
CA ALA A 72 -3.93 -7.14 -5.62
C ALA A 72 -4.38 -7.55 -7.03
N ALA A 73 -4.42 -8.85 -7.32
CA ALA A 73 -4.84 -9.36 -8.63
C ALA A 73 -6.29 -8.97 -8.99
N ARG A 74 -7.19 -8.97 -8.00
CA ARG A 74 -8.60 -8.62 -8.20
C ARG A 74 -8.77 -7.12 -8.45
N LEU A 75 -8.04 -6.28 -7.72
CA LEU A 75 -8.05 -4.83 -7.92
C LEU A 75 -7.38 -4.45 -9.23
N ALA A 76 -6.26 -5.08 -9.59
CA ALA A 76 -5.57 -4.91 -10.86
C ALA A 76 -6.51 -5.17 -12.04
N HIS A 77 -7.24 -6.31 -12.02
CA HIS A 77 -8.21 -6.62 -13.06
C HIS A 77 -9.29 -5.51 -13.21
N ARG A 78 -9.74 -4.91 -12.11
CA ARG A 78 -10.79 -3.88 -12.14
C ARG A 78 -10.31 -2.50 -12.59
N THR A 79 -9.04 -2.20 -12.37
CA THR A 79 -8.49 -0.85 -12.56
C THR A 79 -7.54 -0.77 -13.75
N GLY A 80 -7.08 -1.91 -14.30
CA GLY A 80 -6.02 -1.96 -15.29
C GLY A 80 -4.62 -1.73 -14.71
N ALA A 81 -4.49 -1.68 -13.39
CA ALA A 81 -3.22 -1.42 -12.71
C ALA A 81 -2.23 -2.59 -12.86
N SER A 82 -0.94 -2.28 -12.93
CA SER A 82 0.12 -3.24 -12.66
C SER A 82 0.37 -3.38 -11.15
N VAL A 83 0.81 -4.56 -10.71
CA VAL A 83 1.17 -4.83 -9.32
C VAL A 83 2.69 -4.82 -9.17
N HIS A 84 3.20 -3.97 -8.29
CA HIS A 84 4.61 -3.78 -8.02
C HIS A 84 4.91 -4.21 -6.58
N GLY A 85 5.95 -5.03 -6.42
CA GLY A 85 6.39 -5.53 -5.13
C GLY A 85 6.36 -7.05 -5.03
N PRO A 86 6.45 -7.60 -3.82
CA PRO A 86 6.62 -9.03 -3.61
C PRO A 86 5.46 -9.87 -4.16
N GLY A 87 5.74 -10.67 -5.20
CA GLY A 87 4.74 -11.52 -5.87
C GLY A 87 3.84 -10.79 -6.87
N GLY A 88 4.17 -9.53 -7.21
CA GLY A 88 3.49 -8.76 -8.26
C GLY A 88 4.06 -8.99 -9.67
N ASP A 89 3.56 -8.22 -10.62
CA ASP A 89 4.00 -8.21 -12.03
C ASP A 89 5.43 -7.65 -12.19
N HIS A 90 5.81 -6.72 -11.30
CA HIS A 90 7.11 -6.05 -11.32
C HIS A 90 7.76 -6.09 -9.94
N ASP A 91 9.07 -6.39 -9.90
CA ASP A 91 9.85 -6.23 -8.68
C ASP A 91 10.08 -4.74 -8.37
N LEU A 92 10.11 -4.43 -7.07
CA LEU A 92 10.56 -3.14 -6.55
C LEU A 92 12.04 -3.19 -6.22
N THR A 93 12.73 -2.07 -6.47
CA THR A 93 14.13 -1.85 -6.09
C THR A 93 14.25 -0.67 -5.12
N ASP A 94 15.29 -0.69 -4.29
CA ASP A 94 15.56 0.41 -3.35
C ASP A 94 15.82 1.72 -4.10
N GLY A 95 15.20 2.81 -3.65
CA GLY A 95 15.24 4.13 -4.29
C GLY A 95 14.38 4.27 -5.56
N GLN A 96 13.66 3.22 -5.98
CA GLN A 96 12.78 3.31 -7.15
C GLN A 96 11.69 4.36 -6.93
N VAL A 97 11.52 5.23 -7.93
CA VAL A 97 10.51 6.31 -7.90
C VAL A 97 9.27 5.90 -8.67
N ILE A 98 8.12 6.05 -8.02
CA ILE A 98 6.78 5.88 -8.57
C ILE A 98 6.11 7.24 -8.61
N ARG A 99 5.68 7.67 -9.79
CA ARG A 99 5.05 8.97 -9.99
C ARG A 99 3.56 8.88 -9.69
N THR A 100 3.02 9.91 -9.04
CA THR A 100 1.57 10.13 -8.89
C THR A 100 1.27 11.60 -9.14
N SER A 101 0.00 11.95 -9.40
CA SER A 101 -0.39 13.36 -9.53
C SER A 101 -0.27 14.16 -8.22
N LEU A 102 -0.01 13.48 -7.10
CA LEU A 102 0.14 14.10 -5.77
C LEU A 102 1.60 14.26 -5.34
N GLY A 103 2.54 13.76 -6.15
CA GLY A 103 3.96 13.73 -5.86
C GLY A 103 4.55 12.32 -6.00
N ASP A 104 5.88 12.27 -5.96
CA ASP A 104 6.62 11.02 -6.13
C ASP A 104 6.62 10.18 -4.85
N LEU A 105 6.55 8.87 -5.01
CA LEU A 105 6.77 7.86 -3.98
C LEU A 105 8.11 7.18 -4.24
N ALA A 106 9.04 7.27 -3.30
CA ALA A 106 10.30 6.53 -3.32
C ALA A 106 10.15 5.23 -2.53
N ALA A 107 10.38 4.09 -3.18
CA ALA A 107 10.45 2.79 -2.52
C ALA A 107 11.74 2.69 -1.70
N ILE A 108 11.63 2.26 -0.44
CA ILE A 108 12.75 2.05 0.47
C ILE A 108 12.69 0.60 0.91
N SER A 109 13.74 -0.18 0.62
CA SER A 109 13.82 -1.56 1.07
C SER A 109 14.05 -1.61 2.58
N THR A 110 13.15 -2.27 3.30
CA THR A 110 13.16 -2.36 4.75
C THR A 110 12.95 -3.79 5.23
N PRO A 111 13.84 -4.74 4.83
CA PRO A 111 13.72 -6.13 5.23
C PRO A 111 13.78 -6.28 6.75
N GLY A 112 12.98 -7.19 7.30
CA GLY A 112 12.81 -7.37 8.74
C GLY A 112 11.54 -8.16 9.00
N HIS A 113 10.42 -7.44 9.16
CA HIS A 113 9.06 -8.02 9.27
C HIS A 113 8.81 -9.09 8.19
N ALA A 114 9.14 -8.78 6.94
CA ALA A 114 9.23 -9.74 5.86
C ALA A 114 10.58 -9.63 5.15
N ARG A 115 11.02 -10.73 4.52
CA ARG A 115 12.30 -10.76 3.75
C ARG A 115 12.32 -9.74 2.63
N ARG A 116 11.17 -9.55 1.96
CA ARG A 116 10.95 -8.50 0.96
C ARG A 116 9.88 -7.59 1.53
N HIS A 117 10.31 -6.56 2.25
CA HIS A 117 9.45 -5.53 2.79
C HIS A 117 9.92 -4.17 2.27
N PHE A 118 8.96 -3.30 1.95
CA PHE A 118 9.20 -1.95 1.45
C PHE A 118 8.37 -0.93 2.21
N CYS A 119 8.95 0.24 2.40
CA CYS A 119 8.23 1.45 2.75
C CYS A 119 8.16 2.38 1.52
N PHE A 120 7.17 3.27 1.48
CA PHE A 120 7.05 4.26 0.41
C PHE A 120 7.12 5.67 1.00
N HIS A 121 8.23 6.36 0.74
CA HIS A 121 8.44 7.73 1.20
C HIS A 121 7.86 8.72 0.18
N HIS A 122 7.06 9.67 0.66
CA HIS A 122 6.48 10.77 -0.12
C HIS A 122 7.20 12.08 0.26
N PRO A 123 8.23 12.50 -0.50
CA PRO A 123 9.10 13.62 -0.11
C PRO A 123 8.36 14.95 0.00
N ALA A 124 7.36 15.18 -0.86
CA ALA A 124 6.61 16.43 -0.91
C ALA A 124 5.90 16.77 0.40
N THR A 125 5.58 15.77 1.23
CA THR A 125 4.94 15.96 2.53
C THR A 125 5.76 15.42 3.70
N ALA A 126 7.00 14.98 3.46
CA ALA A 126 7.87 14.33 4.44
C ALA A 126 7.15 13.21 5.21
N SER A 127 6.34 12.42 4.52
CA SER A 127 5.57 11.31 5.09
C SER A 127 6.01 9.98 4.50
N ILE A 128 5.78 8.89 5.21
CA ILE A 128 6.16 7.55 4.79
C ILE A 128 5.05 6.54 5.10
N PHE A 129 4.78 5.65 4.15
CA PHE A 129 3.90 4.48 4.32
C PHE A 129 4.79 3.30 4.70
N VAL A 130 4.62 2.77 5.91
CA VAL A 130 5.59 1.84 6.51
C VAL A 130 5.13 0.39 6.54
N GLY A 131 3.93 0.07 6.03
CA GLY A 131 3.34 -1.26 6.19
C GLY A 131 3.32 -1.66 7.67
N ASP A 132 3.85 -2.84 7.95
CA ASP A 132 3.94 -3.40 9.30
C ASP A 132 5.30 -3.15 9.98
N LEU A 133 6.18 -2.34 9.39
CA LEU A 133 7.48 -2.05 10.01
C LEU A 133 7.32 -1.34 11.36
N ILE A 134 6.33 -0.44 11.46
CA ILE A 134 5.93 0.24 12.69
C ILE A 134 4.40 0.28 12.72
N LEU A 135 3.81 -0.21 13.81
CA LEU A 135 2.36 -0.14 14.03
C LEU A 135 1.97 1.17 14.72
N GLY A 136 0.77 1.65 14.43
CA GLY A 136 0.23 2.90 15.01
C GLY A 136 -0.26 2.76 16.45
N ASP A 137 -0.34 1.54 16.96
CA ASP A 137 -0.76 1.19 18.32
C ASP A 137 -0.02 -0.07 18.79
N GLY A 138 0.16 -0.22 20.10
CA GLY A 138 0.91 -1.32 20.74
C GLY A 138 2.35 -1.00 21.15
N ASP A 139 2.92 -1.86 22.00
CA ASP A 139 4.32 -1.79 22.42
C ASP A 139 5.24 -2.49 21.40
N THR A 140 6.43 -1.94 21.19
CA THR A 140 7.47 -2.62 20.41
C THR A 140 8.25 -3.63 21.26
N THR A 141 8.94 -4.57 20.61
CA THR A 141 9.76 -5.57 21.31
C THR A 141 11.07 -4.96 21.81
N CYS A 142 11.42 -5.21 23.07
CA CYS A 142 12.76 -4.98 23.61
C CYS A 142 13.58 -6.26 23.47
N ILE A 143 14.75 -6.19 22.82
CA ILE A 143 15.73 -7.27 22.79
C ILE A 143 16.89 -6.86 23.70
N GLY A 144 17.21 -7.69 24.69
CA GLY A 144 18.31 -7.51 25.63
C GLY A 144 19.19 -8.75 25.72
#